data_AF-W2TW99-F1
#
_entry.id   AF-W2TW99-F1
#
_cell.length_a   1.000
_cell.length_b   1.000
_cell.length_c   1.000
_cell.angle_alpha   90.00
_cell.angle_beta   90.00
_cell.angle_gamma   90.00
#
_symmetry.space_group_name_H-M   'P 1'
#
loop_
_entity.id
_entity.type
_entity.pdbx_description
1 polymer ?
#
loop_
_entity_poly.entity_id
_entity_poly.type
_entity_poly.pdbx_seq_one_letter_code
_entity_poly.pdbx_strand_id
1 'polypeptide(L)'
;MIEKHETMARFLLKWFQLHPNKNFKITAGDTLDMIRKFAQEGAKYHVVFFNICMMSFHRLPCPAVKDLPDDIIQSIAKMVDHTGTAYTAYEAELF
;
A
#
# COMPACT_ATOMS: atom_id res chain seq x y z
N MET A 1 3.34 -3.89 -5.83
CA MET A 1 2.00 -3.80 -5.22
C MET A 1 1.92 -4.76 -4.05
N ILE A 2 1.41 -4.30 -2.91
CA ILE A 2 1.06 -5.15 -1.78
C ILE A 2 -0.46 -5.27 -1.79
N GLU A 3 -0.99 -6.48 -1.67
CA GLU A 3 -2.42 -6.75 -1.61
C GLU A 3 -2.70 -7.58 -0.35
N LYS A 4 -3.68 -7.20 0.46
CA LYS A 4 -3.97 -7.89 1.72
C LYS A 4 -4.47 -9.32 1.48
N HIS A 5 -5.34 -9.50 0.50
CA HIS A 5 -6.02 -10.76 0.28
C HIS A 5 -5.42 -11.54 -0.90
N GLU A 6 -4.91 -12.75 -0.64
CA GLU A 6 -4.33 -13.60 -1.68
C GLU A 6 -5.32 -13.88 -2.82
N THR A 7 -6.60 -14.11 -2.50
CA THR A 7 -7.65 -14.29 -3.52
C THR A 7 -7.78 -13.06 -4.42
N MET A 8 -7.69 -11.85 -3.87
CA MET A 8 -7.71 -10.61 -4.66
C MET A 8 -6.46 -10.49 -5.52
N ALA A 9 -5.27 -10.77 -4.97
CA ALA A 9 -4.03 -10.78 -5.74
C ALA A 9 -4.11 -11.75 -6.93
N ARG A 10 -4.64 -12.97 -6.73
CA ARG A 10 -4.86 -13.95 -7.81
C ARG A 10 -5.91 -13.46 -8.83
N PHE A 11 -6.99 -12.84 -8.35
CA PHE A 11 -8.01 -12.25 -9.21
C PHE A 11 -7.42 -11.16 -10.11
N LEU A 12 -6.63 -10.25 -9.54
CA LEU A 12 -5.96 -9.18 -10.28
C LEU A 12 -5.07 -9.71 -11.41
N LEU A 13 -4.28 -10.74 -11.11
CA LEU A 13 -3.42 -11.39 -12.11
C LEU A 13 -4.23 -12.02 -13.25
N LYS A 14 -5.32 -12.72 -12.91
CA LYS A 14 -6.09 -13.50 -13.89
C LYS A 14 -7.05 -12.65 -14.72
N TRP A 15 -7.86 -11.83 -14.06
CA TRP A 15 -8.97 -11.12 -14.70
C TRP A 15 -8.53 -9.84 -15.39
N PHE A 16 -7.56 -9.11 -14.81
CA PHE A 16 -6.99 -7.91 -15.44
C PHE A 16 -5.73 -8.22 -16.26
N GLN A 17 -5.37 -9.50 -16.42
CA GLN A 17 -4.22 -9.95 -17.21
C GLN A 17 -2.92 -9.22 -16.81
N LEU A 18 -2.73 -9.01 -15.50
CA LEU A 18 -1.49 -8.41 -14.99
C LEU A 18 -0.39 -9.47 -15.02
N HIS A 19 0.75 -9.14 -15.62
CA HIS A 19 1.88 -10.05 -15.80
C HIS A 19 3.09 -9.59 -14.95
N PRO A 20 3.34 -10.22 -13.78
CA PRO A 20 4.52 -9.97 -12.99
C PRO A 20 5.79 -10.19 -13.81
N ASN A 21 6.75 -9.30 -13.61
CA ASN A 21 8.05 -9.33 -14.25
C ASN A 21 9.06 -8.59 -13.37
N LYS A 22 10.28 -8.34 -13.87
CA LYS A 22 11.31 -7.65 -13.09
C LYS A 22 10.92 -6.25 -12.59
N ASN A 23 9.98 -5.58 -13.26
CA ASN A 23 9.51 -4.22 -12.95
C ASN A 23 8.17 -4.22 -12.21
N PHE A 24 7.44 -5.34 -12.16
CA PHE A 24 6.13 -5.42 -11.55
C PHE A 24 5.96 -6.70 -10.74
N LYS A 25 5.64 -6.56 -9.46
CA LYS A 25 5.32 -7.67 -8.57
C LYS A 25 4.07 -7.34 -7.75
N ILE A 26 3.22 -8.34 -7.55
CA ILE A 26 2.16 -8.34 -6.55
C ILE A 26 2.60 -9.26 -5.43
N THR A 27 2.55 -8.80 -4.20
CA THR A 27 2.83 -9.61 -3.02
C THR A 27 1.62 -9.59 -2.11
N ALA A 28 1.12 -10.78 -1.78
CA ALA A 28 0.00 -10.91 -0.86
C ALA A 28 0.49 -10.92 0.60
N GLY A 29 -0.17 -10.19 1.49
CA GLY A 29 0.16 -10.18 2.91
C GLY A 29 -0.40 -8.97 3.67
N ASP A 30 -0.34 -9.02 4.99
CA ASP A 30 -0.74 -7.86 5.81
C ASP A 30 0.11 -6.64 5.47
N THR A 31 -0.55 -5.57 5.05
CA THR A 31 0.14 -4.41 4.50
C THR A 31 0.97 -3.68 5.55
N LEU A 32 0.50 -3.61 6.79
CA LEU A 32 1.21 -2.89 7.85
C LEU A 32 2.47 -3.65 8.28
N ASP A 33 2.37 -4.97 8.41
CA ASP A 33 3.53 -5.81 8.75
C ASP A 33 4.58 -5.80 7.64
N MET A 34 4.14 -5.81 6.38
CA MET A 34 5.04 -5.72 5.24
C MET A 34 5.76 -4.36 5.16
N ILE A 35 5.08 -3.25 5.48
CA ILE A 35 5.72 -1.93 5.57
C ILE A 35 6.83 -1.96 6.62
N ARG A 36 6.55 -2.46 7.83
CA ARG A 36 7.55 -2.58 8.90
C ARG A 36 8.74 -3.40 8.45
N LYS A 37 8.48 -4.57 7.84
CA LYS A 37 9.53 -5.47 7.33
C LYS A 37 10.39 -4.77 6.27
N PHE A 38 9.79 -4.14 5.27
CA PHE A 38 10.54 -3.46 4.21
C PHE A 38 11.35 -2.27 4.72
N ALA A 39 10.84 -1.55 5.72
CA ALA A 39 11.61 -0.50 6.39
C ALA A 39 12.82 -1.07 7.14
N GLN A 40 12.67 -2.20 7.82
CA GLN A 40 13.77 -2.89 8.52
C GLN A 40 14.82 -3.45 7.54
N GLU A 41 14.39 -3.94 6.39
CA GLU A 41 15.27 -4.43 5.31
C GLU A 41 15.97 -3.30 4.55
N GLY A 42 15.68 -2.03 4.88
CA GLY A 42 16.31 -0.87 4.25
C GLY A 42 15.83 -0.60 2.83
N ALA A 43 14.64 -1.09 2.45
CA ALA A 43 14.07 -0.84 1.14
C ALA A 43 13.86 0.66 0.90
N LYS A 44 14.20 1.13 -0.32
CA LYS A 44 14.07 2.53 -0.72
C LYS A 44 13.21 2.67 -1.97
N TYR A 45 12.26 3.59 -1.93
CA TYR A 45 11.31 3.86 -3.00
C TYR A 45 11.26 5.35 -3.29
N HIS A 46 11.28 5.72 -4.57
CA HIS A 46 11.01 7.09 -5.01
C HIS A 46 9.55 7.49 -4.76
N VAL A 47 8.63 6.53 -4.86
CA VAL A 47 7.21 6.76 -4.65
C VAL A 47 6.63 5.61 -3.84
N VAL A 48 5.94 5.95 -2.75
CA VAL A 48 5.11 5.02 -1.99
C VAL A 48 3.65 5.47 -2.08
N PHE A 49 2.83 4.68 -2.74
CA PHE A 49 1.41 4.98 -2.95
C PHE A 49 0.53 4.07 -2.10
N PHE A 50 -0.34 4.68 -1.30
CA PHE A 50 -1.28 3.98 -0.43
C PHE A 50 -2.70 4.11 -1.01
N ASN A 51 -3.18 3.02 -1.57
CA ASN A 51 -4.59 2.86 -1.91
C ASN A 51 -5.21 1.79 -1.00
N ILE A 52 -5.15 2.04 0.31
CA ILE A 52 -5.64 1.11 1.32
C ILE A 52 -6.97 1.66 1.83
N CYS A 53 -8.06 1.06 1.37
CA CYS A 53 -9.36 1.25 1.99
C CYS A 53 -9.62 0.04 2.88
N MET A 54 -9.76 0.26 4.19
CA MET A 54 -10.48 -0.72 5.00
C MET A 54 -11.93 -0.62 4.53
N MET A 55 -12.32 -1.43 3.55
CA MET A 55 -13.73 -1.62 3.22
C MET A 55 -14.40 -2.16 4.48
N SER A 56 -14.88 -1.27 5.33
CA SER A 56 -15.90 -1.62 6.27
C SER A 56 -17.19 -1.67 5.46
N PHE A 57 -18.00 -2.70 5.68
CA PHE A 57 -19.41 -2.71 5.34
C PHE A 57 -20.21 -1.58 6.07
N HIS A 58 -19.52 -0.56 6.60
CA HIS A 58 -19.97 0.46 7.53
C HIS A 58 -19.48 1.88 7.16
N ARG A 59 -19.47 2.25 5.88
CA ARG A 59 -19.33 3.66 5.42
C ARG A 59 -18.19 4.47 6.08
N LEU A 60 -17.12 3.84 6.53
CA LEU A 60 -15.97 4.58 7.05
C LEU A 60 -15.12 5.06 5.87
N PRO A 61 -14.69 6.33 5.86
CA PRO A 61 -13.80 6.83 4.82
C PRO A 61 -12.49 6.06 4.84
N CYS A 62 -11.88 5.88 3.67
CA CYS A 62 -10.55 5.27 3.59
C CYS A 62 -9.55 6.09 4.41
N PRO A 63 -8.71 5.45 5.24
CA PRO A 63 -7.77 6.17 6.10
C PRO A 63 -6.77 6.99 5.28
N ALA A 64 -6.57 8.26 5.64
CA ALA A 64 -5.43 9.04 5.17
C ALA A 64 -4.15 8.65 5.91
N VAL A 65 -2.98 9.09 5.40
CA VAL A 65 -1.67 8.83 6.04
C VAL A 65 -1.68 9.25 7.51
N LYS A 66 -2.33 10.36 7.83
CA LYS A 66 -2.45 10.90 9.20
C LYS A 66 -3.23 9.99 10.16
N ASP A 67 -4.04 9.08 9.62
CA ASP A 67 -4.85 8.14 10.41
C ASP A 67 -4.10 6.82 10.66
N LEU A 68 -2.89 6.67 10.08
CA LEU A 68 -2.03 5.52 10.33
C LEU A 68 -1.31 5.67 11.68
N PRO A 69 -1.01 4.54 12.37
CA PRO A 69 -0.18 4.56 13.56
C PRO A 69 1.21 5.21 13.32
N ASP A 70 1.74 5.91 14.33
CA ASP A 70 3.02 6.63 14.23
C ASP A 70 4.18 5.74 13.79
N ASP A 71 4.22 4.48 14.25
CA ASP A 71 5.27 3.52 13.87
C ASP A 71 5.22 3.17 12.38
N ILE A 72 4.02 3.16 11.80
CA ILE A 72 3.81 2.97 10.37
C ILE A 72 4.27 4.22 9.62
N ILE A 73 3.88 5.43 10.06
CA ILE A 73 4.33 6.68 9.44
C ILE A 73 5.86 6.77 9.43
N GLN A 74 6.52 6.42 10.54
CA GLN A 74 7.98 6.39 10.64
C GLN A 74 8.60 5.33 9.71
N SER A 75 7.97 4.16 9.59
CA SER A 75 8.43 3.11 8.67
C SER A 75 8.32 3.56 7.21
N ILE A 76 7.24 4.25 6.84
CA ILE A 76 7.06 4.84 5.51
C ILE A 76 8.13 5.89 5.26
N ALA A 77 8.37 6.80 6.20
CA ALA A 77 9.41 7.83 6.07
C ALA A 77 10.81 7.20 5.88
N LYS A 78 11.09 6.07 6.53
CA LYS A 78 12.33 5.30 6.32
C LYS A 78 12.41 4.64 4.94
N MET A 79 11.28 4.28 4.35
CA MET A 79 11.21 3.62 3.04
C MET A 79 11.23 4.60 1.86
N VAL A 80 10.80 5.85 2.08
CA VAL A 80 10.86 6.89 1.06
C VAL A 80 12.31 7.37 0.92
N ASP A 81 12.80 7.43 -0.32
CA ASP A 81 14.12 7.99 -0.59
C ASP A 81 14.14 9.51 -0.31
N HIS A 82 15.32 10.11 -0.14
CA HIS A 82 15.50 11.54 0.17
C HIS A 82 14.87 12.50 -0.85
N THR A 83 14.65 12.04 -2.10
CA THR A 83 13.93 12.77 -3.16
C THR A 83 12.51 12.28 -3.41
N GLY A 84 12.08 11.27 -2.65
CA GLY A 84 10.84 10.57 -2.88
C GLY A 84 9.61 11.24 -2.26
N THR A 85 8.46 10.62 -2.48
CA THR A 85 7.18 11.09 -1.93
C THR A 85 6.30 9.90 -1.53
N ALA A 86 5.53 10.09 -0.46
CA ALA A 86 4.45 9.20 -0.08
C ALA A 86 3.10 9.93 -0.16
N TYR A 87 2.06 9.27 -0.68
CA TYR A 87 0.71 9.81 -0.73
C TYR A 87 -0.34 8.71 -0.61
N THR A 88 -1.51 9.07 -0.07
CA THR A 88 -2.71 8.22 -0.01
C THR A 88 -3.72 8.64 -1.05
N ALA A 89 -4.45 7.68 -1.62
CA ALA A 89 -5.70 7.97 -2.27
C ALA A 89 -6.72 8.44 -1.21
N TYR A 90 -7.26 9.63 -1.39
CA TYR A 90 -8.45 10.08 -0.67
C TYR A 90 -9.62 9.88 -1.63
N GLU A 91 -10.66 9.14 -1.23
CA GLU A 91 -11.93 9.25 -1.92
C GLU A 91 -12.45 10.67 -1.65
N ALA A 92 -12.34 11.56 -2.64
CA ALA A 92 -13.24 12.69 -2.70
C ALA A 92 -14.61 12.09 -2.97
N GLU A 93 -15.57 12.30 -2.06
CA GLU A 93 -16.97 12.00 -2.32
C GLU A 93 -17.33 12.67 -3.66
N LEU A 94 -17.53 11.86 -4.71
CA LEU A 94 -18.16 12.32 -5.93
C LEU A 94 -19.63 12.53 -5.56
N PHE A 95 -19.96 13.79 -5.28
CA PHE A 95 -21.32 14.30 -5.08
C PHE A 95 -22.24 13.93 -6.25
#